data_AF-A0A7C2DJT0-F1
#
_entry.id   AF-A0A7C2DJT0-F1
#
_cell.length_a   1.000
_cell.length_b   1.000
_cell.length_c   1.000
_cell.angle_alpha   90.00
_cell.angle_beta   90.00
_cell.angle_gamma   90.00
#
_symmetry.space_group_name_H-M   'P 1'
#
loop_
_entity.id
_entity.type
_entity.pdbx_description
1 polymer ?
#
loop_
_entity_poly.entity_id
_entity_poly.type
_entity_poly.pdbx_seq_one_letter_code
_entity_poly.pdbx_strand_id
1 'polypeptide(L)'
;PSLLPRFGGRGMYGPRVHQAVLAAGDRQSGCTVHLVDETPDGGPVLARAVVPVLPQDTPERLAQRVAAVERRLYPQVVRAIAEGRLLGLRPPAPSAQDGAPAPLRVGAP
;
A
#
# COMPACT_ATOMS: atom_id res chain seq x y z
N PRO A 1 1.75 1.98 -9.96
CA PRO A 1 2.11 2.11 -8.51
C PRO A 1 3.58 2.54 -8.39
N SER A 2 3.87 3.56 -7.58
CA SER A 2 5.20 4.17 -7.43
C SER A 2 5.50 4.66 -6.00
N LEU A 3 6.74 5.08 -5.77
CA LEU A 3 7.16 5.79 -4.55
C LEU A 3 6.93 7.30 -4.73
N LEU A 4 5.70 7.75 -4.46
CA LEU A 4 5.29 9.15 -4.65
C LEU A 4 6.22 10.11 -3.90
N PRO A 5 6.52 11.30 -4.43
CA PRO A 5 5.99 11.87 -5.67
C PRO A 5 6.65 11.34 -6.95
N ARG A 6 7.69 10.49 -6.85
CA ARG A 6 8.37 9.96 -8.05
C ARG A 6 7.39 9.11 -8.86
N PHE A 7 7.32 9.40 -10.16
CA PHE A 7 6.48 8.66 -11.11
C PHE A 7 5.00 8.58 -10.69
N GLY A 8 4.50 9.63 -10.03
CA GLY A 8 3.07 9.87 -9.83
C GLY A 8 2.55 10.98 -10.74
N GLY A 9 1.25 11.18 -10.73
CA GLY A 9 0.57 12.27 -11.42
C GLY A 9 0.12 11.90 -12.83
N ARG A 10 -0.29 12.93 -13.59
CA ARG A 10 -0.91 12.75 -14.92
C ARG A 10 0.02 11.97 -15.85
N GLY A 11 -0.53 10.93 -16.49
CA GLY A 11 0.20 10.10 -17.45
C GLY A 11 0.97 8.92 -16.83
N MET A 12 1.11 8.86 -15.51
CA MET A 12 1.87 7.83 -14.79
C MET A 12 0.95 6.71 -14.26
N TYR A 13 0.39 5.92 -15.17
CA TYR A 13 -0.52 4.81 -14.83
C TYR A 13 -0.16 3.52 -15.58
N GLY A 14 -0.61 2.39 -15.04
CA GLY A 14 -0.38 1.07 -15.61
C GLY A 14 1.12 0.77 -15.85
N PRO A 15 1.50 0.21 -17.02
CA PRO A 15 2.89 -0.16 -17.30
C PRO A 15 3.84 1.04 -17.42
N ARG A 16 3.32 2.25 -17.70
CA ARG A 16 4.14 3.46 -17.88
C ARG A 16 4.98 3.80 -16.66
N VAL A 17 4.46 3.52 -15.47
CA VAL A 17 5.16 3.77 -14.20
C VAL A 17 6.43 2.92 -14.13
N HIS A 18 6.33 1.63 -14.40
CA HIS A 18 7.45 0.70 -14.33
C HIS A 18 8.45 0.92 -15.46
N GLN A 19 7.97 1.26 -16.66
CA GLN A 19 8.83 1.68 -17.77
C GLN A 19 9.65 2.92 -17.41
N ALA A 20 9.03 3.94 -16.80
CA ALA A 20 9.72 5.16 -16.42
C ALA A 20 10.76 4.95 -15.30
N VAL A 21 10.46 4.10 -14.31
CA VAL A 21 11.42 3.71 -13.27
C VAL A 21 12.67 3.09 -13.88
N LEU A 22 12.48 2.14 -14.81
CA LEU A 22 13.60 1.46 -15.49
C LEU A 22 14.36 2.43 -16.41
N ALA A 23 13.66 3.26 -17.18
CA ALA A 23 14.27 4.26 -18.05
C ALA A 23 15.08 5.31 -17.28
N ALA A 24 14.67 5.64 -16.05
CA ALA A 24 15.40 6.54 -15.17
C ALA A 24 16.65 5.90 -14.52
N GLY A 25 16.82 4.57 -14.65
CA GLY A 25 17.92 3.84 -14.00
C GLY A 25 17.79 3.75 -12.48
N ASP A 26 16.58 3.89 -11.94
CA ASP A 26 16.34 3.84 -10.50
C ASP A 26 16.63 2.44 -9.95
N ARG A 27 17.29 2.38 -8.79
CA ARG A 27 17.61 1.11 -8.10
C ARG A 27 16.46 0.60 -7.22
N GLN A 28 15.43 1.41 -7.02
CA GLN A 28 14.30 1.13 -6.15
C GLN A 28 13.00 1.54 -6.82
N SER A 29 11.96 0.74 -6.58
CA SER A 29 10.58 1.04 -6.94
C SER A 29 9.69 0.69 -5.76
N GLY A 30 8.38 0.74 -5.94
CA GLY A 30 7.46 0.42 -4.86
C GLY A 30 6.05 0.93 -5.10
N CYS A 31 5.28 0.98 -4.02
CA CYS A 31 3.95 1.57 -4.01
C CYS A 31 3.78 2.48 -2.80
N THR A 32 2.81 3.39 -2.91
CA THR A 32 2.44 4.35 -1.88
C THR A 32 0.93 4.25 -1.65
N VAL A 33 0.52 4.21 -0.38
CA VAL A 33 -0.87 4.46 0.02
C VAL A 33 -0.93 5.88 0.57
N HIS A 34 -1.83 6.69 0.01
CA HIS A 34 -1.99 8.09 0.40
C HIS A 34 -3.47 8.45 0.48
N LEU A 35 -3.76 9.57 1.12
CA LEU A 35 -5.09 10.18 1.10
C LEU A 35 -5.32 10.88 -0.23
N VAL A 36 -6.56 10.82 -0.72
CA VAL A 36 -6.96 11.51 -1.95
C VAL A 36 -7.26 12.97 -1.62
N ASP A 37 -6.72 13.88 -2.41
CA ASP A 37 -7.07 15.29 -2.47
C ASP A 37 -7.25 15.73 -3.94
N GLU A 38 -7.34 17.03 -4.21
CA GLU A 38 -7.46 17.59 -5.55
C GLU A 38 -6.21 17.39 -6.44
N THR A 39 -5.08 17.01 -5.84
CA THR A 39 -3.80 16.83 -6.54
C THR A 39 -3.63 15.36 -6.93
N PRO A 40 -3.57 15.03 -8.24
CA PRO A 40 -3.35 13.65 -8.67
C PRO A 40 -2.06 13.08 -8.06
N ASP A 41 -2.20 11.99 -7.30
CA ASP A 41 -1.12 11.34 -6.55
C ASP A 41 -0.33 12.30 -5.62
N GLY A 42 -0.98 13.36 -5.11
CA GLY A 42 -0.33 14.41 -4.32
C GLY A 42 -0.66 14.42 -2.83
N GLY A 43 -1.74 13.77 -2.42
CA GLY A 43 -2.20 13.87 -1.04
C GLY A 43 -1.32 13.19 0.01
N PRO A 44 -1.61 13.42 1.31
CA PRO A 44 -0.77 12.96 2.41
C PRO A 44 -0.50 11.45 2.38
N VAL A 45 0.78 11.09 2.49
CA VAL A 45 1.21 9.68 2.46
C VAL A 45 0.93 9.00 3.80
N LEU A 46 0.28 7.85 3.75
CA LEU A 46 0.02 7.00 4.92
C LEU A 46 1.08 5.92 5.08
N ALA A 47 1.48 5.29 3.98
CA ALA A 47 2.49 4.23 4.01
C ALA A 47 3.14 4.02 2.64
N ARG A 48 4.32 3.39 2.65
CA ARG A 48 5.04 2.97 1.43
C ARG A 48 5.62 1.58 1.61
N ALA A 49 5.74 0.86 0.50
CA ALA A 49 6.53 -0.36 0.43
C ALA A 49 7.54 -0.22 -0.71
N VAL A 50 8.79 -0.57 -0.43
CA VAL A 50 9.91 -0.48 -1.37
C VAL A 50 10.29 -1.87 -1.87
N VAL A 51 10.64 -1.96 -3.15
CA VAL A 51 11.21 -3.16 -3.76
C VAL A 51 12.47 -2.79 -4.55
N PRO A 52 13.47 -3.69 -4.63
CA PRO A 52 14.62 -3.45 -5.49
C PRO A 52 14.23 -3.51 -6.96
N VAL A 53 14.93 -2.71 -7.77
CA VAL A 53 14.99 -2.87 -9.23
C VAL A 53 16.25 -3.68 -9.54
N LEU A 54 16.08 -4.78 -10.25
CA LEU A 54 17.16 -5.71 -10.58
C LEU A 54 17.74 -5.38 -11.97
N PRO A 55 19.04 -5.66 -12.22
CA PRO A 55 19.70 -5.30 -13.48
C PRO A 55 19.05 -5.80 -14.78
N GLN A 56 18.22 -6.85 -14.70
CA GLN A 56 17.54 -7.47 -15.84
C GLN A 56 16.01 -7.44 -15.71
N ASP A 57 15.50 -6.48 -14.93
CA ASP A 57 14.07 -6.30 -14.82
C ASP A 57 13.48 -5.84 -16.16
N THR A 58 12.35 -6.45 -16.50
CA THR A 58 11.41 -5.89 -17.46
C THR A 58 10.32 -5.13 -16.70
N PRO A 59 9.56 -4.23 -17.34
CA PRO A 59 8.44 -3.55 -16.69
C PRO A 59 7.47 -4.52 -16.02
N GLU A 60 7.22 -5.68 -16.63
CA GLU A 60 6.32 -6.72 -16.13
C GLU A 60 6.87 -7.39 -14.86
N ARG A 61 8.16 -7.74 -14.84
CA ARG A 61 8.80 -8.34 -13.65
C ARG A 61 8.82 -7.36 -12.48
N LEU A 62 9.14 -6.10 -12.76
CA LEU A 62 9.09 -5.05 -11.74
C LEU A 62 7.66 -4.84 -11.24
N ALA A 63 6.67 -4.79 -12.16
CA ALA A 63 5.26 -4.65 -11.82
C ALA A 63 4.75 -5.79 -10.92
N GLN A 64 5.11 -7.03 -11.22
CA GLN A 64 4.76 -8.19 -10.39
C GLN A 64 5.31 -8.08 -8.98
N ARG A 65 6.57 -7.62 -8.84
CA ARG A 65 7.21 -7.40 -7.54
C ARG A 65 6.54 -6.28 -6.74
N VAL A 66 6.23 -5.16 -7.40
CA VAL A 66 5.49 -4.04 -6.79
C VAL A 66 4.09 -4.49 -6.36
N ALA A 67 3.36 -5.19 -7.22
CA ALA A 67 2.02 -5.68 -6.91
C ALA A 67 2.01 -6.67 -5.73
N ALA A 68 3.08 -7.45 -5.55
CA ALA A 68 3.22 -8.36 -4.41
C ALA A 68 3.32 -7.62 -3.08
N VAL A 69 4.06 -6.51 -3.01
CA VAL A 69 4.12 -5.69 -1.79
C VAL A 69 2.88 -4.83 -1.60
N GLU A 70 2.26 -4.36 -2.69
CA GLU A 70 1.00 -3.59 -2.65
C GLU A 70 -0.15 -4.40 -2.04
N ARG A 71 -0.31 -5.66 -2.46
CA ARG A 71 -1.31 -6.58 -1.88
C ARG A 71 -1.12 -6.87 -0.39
N ARG A 72 0.08 -6.64 0.15
CA ARG A 72 0.37 -6.76 1.59
C ARG A 72 0.14 -5.44 2.31
N LEU A 73 0.64 -4.35 1.74
CA LEU A 73 0.58 -3.01 2.34
C LEU A 73 -0.85 -2.49 2.45
N TYR A 74 -1.65 -2.63 1.39
CA TYR A 74 -2.96 -2.00 1.33
C TYR A 74 -3.93 -2.52 2.42
N PRO A 75 -4.11 -3.84 2.62
CA PRO A 75 -4.95 -4.34 3.71
C PRO A 75 -4.46 -3.95 5.11
N GLN A 76 -3.14 -3.83 5.30
CA GLN A 76 -2.55 -3.40 6.59
C GLN A 76 -2.92 -1.95 6.91
N VAL A 77 -2.85 -1.06 5.92
CA VAL A 77 -3.25 0.35 6.09
C VAL A 77 -4.75 0.45 6.36
N VAL A 78 -5.57 -0.26 5.59
CA VAL A 78 -7.04 -0.28 5.80
C VAL A 78 -7.38 -0.79 7.20
N ARG A 79 -6.76 -1.88 7.65
CA ARG A 79 -6.94 -2.40 9.02
C ARG A 79 -6.53 -1.37 10.07
N ALA A 80 -5.37 -0.73 9.90
CA ALA A 80 -4.90 0.28 10.85
C ALA A 80 -5.83 1.50 10.92
N ILE A 81 -6.46 1.89 9.81
CA ILE A 81 -7.52 2.92 9.80
C ILE A 81 -8.76 2.41 10.55
N ALA A 82 -9.23 1.20 10.26
CA ALA A 82 -10.42 0.62 10.88
C ALA A 82 -10.26 0.45 12.41
N GLU A 83 -9.06 0.09 12.87
CA GLU A 83 -8.72 -0.02 14.29
C GLU A 83 -8.43 1.33 14.95
N GLY A 84 -8.52 2.44 14.21
CA GLY A 84 -8.23 3.78 14.70
C GLY A 84 -6.78 4.08 15.03
N ARG A 85 -5.85 3.23 14.55
CA ARG A 85 -4.41 3.43 14.67
C ARG A 85 -3.88 4.45 13.67
N LEU A 86 -4.64 4.75 12.62
CA LEU A 86 -4.37 5.80 11.64
C LEU A 86 -5.59 6.72 11.52
N LEU A 87 -5.33 8.01 11.21
CA LEU A 87 -6.35 9.04 10.95
C LEU A 87 -7.29 9.38 12.12
N GLY A 88 -7.07 8.81 13.31
CA GLY A 88 -7.88 9.09 14.50
C GLY A 88 -9.35 8.69 14.38
N LEU A 89 -9.72 7.88 13.39
CA LEU A 89 -11.07 7.35 13.25
C LEU A 89 -11.32 6.35 14.37
N ARG A 90 -12.36 6.53 15.18
CA ARG A 90 -12.76 5.47 16.11
C ARG A 90 -13.43 4.34 15.31
N PRO A 91 -13.10 3.06 15.56
CA PRO A 91 -13.92 1.97 15.04
C PRO A 91 -15.38 2.20 15.46
N PRO A 92 -16.36 1.89 14.60
CA PRO A 92 -17.75 1.84 15.05
C PRO A 92 -17.82 0.89 16.26
N ALA A 93 -18.63 1.24 17.26
CA ALA A 93 -18.89 0.35 18.37
C ALA A 93 -19.32 -1.02 17.80
N PRO A 94 -18.80 -2.15 18.32
CA PRO A 94 -19.21 -3.46 17.85
C PRO A 94 -20.74 -3.53 17.90
N SER A 95 -21.34 -3.95 16.79
CA SER A 95 -22.79 -4.12 16.78
C SER A 95 -23.14 -5.26 17.75
N ALA A 96 -24.29 -5.20 18.41
CA ALA A 96 -24.73 -6.27 19.32
C ALA A 96 -24.84 -7.67 18.65
N GLN A 97 -24.71 -7.73 17.32
CA GLN A 97 -24.75 -8.94 16.50
C GLN A 97 -23.37 -9.49 16.14
N ASP A 98 -22.30 -8.71 16.34
CA ASP A 98 -20.92 -9.20 16.26
C ASP A 98 -20.65 -9.95 17.57
N GLY A 99 -21.06 -11.22 17.60
CA GLY A 99 -20.83 -12.09 18.74
C GLY A 99 -19.41 -11.91 19.25
N ALA A 100 -19.28 -11.48 20.52
CA ALA A 100 -17.99 -11.25 21.14
C ALA A 100 -17.08 -12.46 20.84
N PRO A 101 -15.83 -12.25 20.39
CA PRO A 101 -14.93 -13.37 20.18
C PRO A 101 -14.87 -14.14 21.49
N ALA A 102 -15.31 -15.40 21.47
CA ALA A 102 -15.26 -16.25 22.64
C ALA A 102 -13.81 -16.22 23.15
N PRO A 103 -13.58 -15.94 24.45
CA PRO A 103 -12.22 -15.89 24.96
C PRO A 103 -11.56 -17.24 24.67
N LEU A 104 -10.37 -17.18 24.08
CA LEU A 104 -9.51 -18.34 23.84
C LEU A 104 -9.35 -19.10 25.16
N ARG A 105 -10.09 -20.21 25.30
CA ARG A 105 -9.89 -21.15 26.40
C ARG A 105 -8.71 -22.03 26.04
N VAL A 106 -7.53 -21.60 26.45
CA VAL A 106 -6.38 -22.49 26.54
C VAL A 106 -6.60 -23.35 27.78
N GLY A 107 -6.96 -24.62 27.55
CA GLY A 107 -6.98 -25.62 28.61
C GLY A 107 -5.59 -25.79 29.19
N ALA A 108 -5.52 -25.93 30.51
CA ALA A 108 -4.33 -26.26 31.26
C ALA A 108 -4.67 -27.40 32.22
N PRO A 109 -3.66 -28.15 32.68
CA PRO A 109 -2.66 -28.92 31.91
C PRO A 109 -3.17 -30.32 31.50
#